data_AF-A0A3N5Y765-F1
#
_entry.id   AF-A0A3N5Y765-F1
#
_cell.length_a   1.000
_cell.length_b   1.000
_cell.length_c   1.000
_cell.angle_alpha   90.00
_cell.angle_beta   90.00
_cell.angle_gamma   90.00
#
_symmetry.space_group_name_H-M   'P 1'
#
loop_
_entity.id
_entity.type
_entity.pdbx_description
1 polymer ?
#
loop_
_entity_poly.entity_id
_entity_poly.type
_entity_poly.pdbx_seq_one_letter_code
_entity_poly.pdbx_strand_id
1 'polypeptide(L)'
;MRTTQALALLSIAAMTVCLPAPGSATRAPQGQVPRIVWTLDDPSVVGGHKPTLAGSPHPVQTELGPALEFNGSGDGLIVPVNPLEGLERFTIEVLFQPLTGGAEEQRFLHVEEEGTGNRALIELRTLPNASWALDTFLRHGQASLTLLDRKLAHPAQQWHVAALSFDGRTMKHYVNGVLEAAGEVAFKPIG
;
A
#
# COMPACT_ATOMS: atom_id res chain seq x y z
N MET A 1 1.79 29.76 -1.22
CA MET A 1 2.09 28.63 -2.14
C MET A 1 1.52 27.39 -1.49
N ARG A 2 0.53 26.75 -2.12
CA ARG A 2 -0.07 25.52 -1.59
C ARG A 2 0.80 24.36 -2.05
N THR A 3 1.39 23.64 -1.10
CA THR A 3 2.13 22.40 -1.34
C THR A 3 1.11 21.30 -1.57
N THR A 4 1.02 20.82 -2.80
CA THR A 4 0.15 19.72 -3.22
C THR A 4 0.94 18.42 -3.20
N GLN A 5 0.44 17.34 -2.57
CA GLN A 5 1.24 16.13 -2.34
C GLN A 5 0.46 14.83 -2.46
N ALA A 6 0.69 14.23 -3.62
CA ALA A 6 0.37 12.88 -3.99
C ALA A 6 -1.07 12.65 -4.43
N LEU A 7 -1.13 11.88 -5.51
CA LEU A 7 -2.31 11.36 -6.14
C LEU A 7 -2.24 9.85 -6.02
N ALA A 8 -3.28 9.19 -5.53
CA ALA A 8 -3.25 7.74 -5.27
C ALA A 8 -4.44 7.03 -5.90
N LEU A 9 -4.21 5.79 -6.32
CA LEU A 9 -5.14 4.73 -6.73
C LEU A 9 -4.67 3.46 -6.00
N LEU A 10 -5.55 2.78 -5.27
CA LEU A 10 -5.15 1.68 -4.38
C LEU A 10 -5.74 0.34 -4.86
N SER A 11 -4.90 -0.65 -5.15
CA SER A 11 -5.33 -2.01 -5.52
C SER A 11 -4.83 -3.02 -4.50
N ILE A 12 -5.71 -3.72 -3.80
CA ILE A 12 -5.33 -4.72 -2.79
C ILE A 12 -5.58 -6.13 -3.34
N ALA A 13 -4.53 -6.85 -3.72
CA ALA A 13 -4.64 -8.23 -4.17
C ALA A 13 -4.31 -9.19 -3.01
N ALA A 14 -5.30 -9.85 -2.41
CA ALA A 14 -4.98 -11.03 -1.61
C ALA A 14 -4.35 -12.07 -2.56
N MET A 15 -3.34 -12.82 -2.12
CA MET A 15 -2.70 -13.85 -2.95
C MET A 15 -2.57 -15.17 -2.18
N THR A 16 -3.61 -16.00 -2.25
CA THR A 16 -3.58 -17.37 -1.70
C THR A 16 -3.00 -18.32 -2.74
N VAL A 17 -1.69 -18.60 -2.66
CA VAL A 17 -1.06 -19.65 -3.48
C VAL A 17 -1.13 -20.99 -2.72
N CYS A 18 -1.93 -21.91 -3.23
CA CYS A 18 -1.90 -23.31 -2.82
C CYS A 18 -0.83 -24.03 -3.65
N LEU A 19 0.30 -24.41 -3.05
CA LEU A 19 1.32 -25.23 -3.72
C LEU A 19 0.83 -26.68 -3.77
N PRO A 20 0.63 -27.30 -4.96
CA PRO A 20 0.30 -28.72 -5.02
C PRO A 20 1.56 -29.56 -4.76
N ALA A 21 1.41 -30.62 -3.96
CA ALA A 21 2.43 -31.65 -3.83
C ALA A 21 2.66 -32.36 -5.18
N PRO A 22 3.89 -32.82 -5.48
CA PRO A 22 4.17 -33.51 -6.74
C PRO A 22 3.58 -34.92 -6.70
N GLY A 23 2.39 -35.10 -7.26
CA GLY A 23 1.80 -36.42 -7.40
C GLY A 23 0.37 -36.38 -7.92
N SER A 24 0.21 -36.78 -9.20
CA SER A 24 -1.06 -37.06 -9.88
C SER A 24 -1.86 -35.84 -10.36
N ALA A 25 -1.88 -35.70 -11.68
CA ALA A 25 -2.62 -34.70 -12.43
C ALA A 25 -4.14 -34.89 -12.27
N THR A 26 -4.73 -34.10 -11.38
CA THR A 26 -6.12 -33.64 -11.51
C THR A 26 -6.05 -32.13 -11.32
N ARG A 27 -6.26 -31.36 -12.40
CA ARG A 27 -6.28 -29.90 -12.33
C ARG A 27 -7.50 -29.49 -11.51
N ALA A 28 -7.29 -29.23 -10.22
CA ALA A 28 -8.27 -28.54 -9.39
C ALA A 28 -8.60 -27.20 -10.06
N PRO A 29 -9.86 -26.72 -9.99
CA PRO A 29 -10.17 -25.38 -10.45
C PRO A 29 -9.27 -24.42 -9.68
N GLN A 30 -8.46 -23.65 -10.40
CA GLN A 30 -7.70 -22.56 -9.81
C GLN A 30 -8.73 -21.57 -9.28
N GLY A 31 -9.05 -21.68 -7.99
CA GLY A 31 -9.94 -20.75 -7.32
C GLY A 31 -9.43 -19.35 -7.57
N GLN A 32 -10.30 -18.48 -8.09
CA GLN A 32 -9.96 -17.09 -8.33
C GLN A 32 -9.52 -16.51 -6.99
N VAL A 33 -8.26 -16.11 -6.94
CA VAL A 33 -7.70 -15.47 -5.78
C VAL A 33 -8.51 -14.18 -5.53
N PRO A 34 -9.11 -13.99 -4.34
CA PRO A 34 -9.92 -12.82 -4.07
C PRO A 34 -9.07 -11.55 -4.22
N ARG A 35 -9.53 -10.61 -5.06
CA ARG A 35 -8.88 -9.33 -5.31
C ARG A 35 -9.83 -8.21 -4.94
N ILE A 36 -9.36 -7.25 -4.16
CA ILE A 36 -10.08 -6.04 -3.77
C ILE A 36 -9.45 -4.87 -4.54
N VAL A 37 -10.26 -4.01 -5.14
CA VAL A 37 -9.76 -2.81 -5.83
C VAL A 37 -10.47 -1.60 -5.27
N TRP A 38 -9.70 -0.63 -4.79
CA TRP A 38 -10.19 0.65 -4.29
C TRP A 38 -9.75 1.76 -5.23
N THR A 39 -10.64 2.13 -6.14
CA THR A 39 -10.47 3.36 -6.91
C THR A 39 -10.60 4.55 -5.96
N LEU A 40 -9.62 5.44 -5.98
CA LEU A 40 -9.59 6.66 -5.18
C LEU A 40 -9.76 7.85 -6.12
N ASP A 41 -10.98 8.15 -6.50
CA ASP A 41 -11.37 9.24 -7.41
C ASP A 41 -12.52 10.10 -6.86
N ASP A 42 -13.28 9.59 -5.89
CA ASP A 42 -14.32 10.28 -5.15
C ASP A 42 -14.06 10.20 -3.64
N PRO A 43 -13.86 11.31 -2.91
CA PRO A 43 -13.61 11.26 -1.47
C PRO A 43 -14.85 10.78 -0.68
N SER A 44 -16.04 10.75 -1.26
CA SER A 44 -17.27 10.34 -0.58
C SER A 44 -17.49 8.83 -0.53
N VAL A 45 -16.77 8.05 -1.35
CA VAL A 45 -16.91 6.60 -1.44
C VAL A 45 -15.58 5.93 -1.82
N VAL A 46 -15.18 4.91 -1.06
CA VAL A 46 -14.01 4.07 -1.37
C VAL A 46 -14.38 2.61 -1.19
N GLY A 47 -14.25 1.82 -2.26
CA GLY A 47 -14.53 0.38 -2.20
C GLY A 47 -15.95 0.03 -1.75
N GLY A 48 -16.93 0.92 -1.97
CA GLY A 48 -18.31 0.75 -1.50
C GLY A 48 -18.57 1.23 -0.07
N HIS A 49 -17.57 1.75 0.62
CA HIS A 49 -17.68 2.30 1.98
C HIS A 49 -17.65 3.83 1.95
N LYS A 50 -18.38 4.45 2.88
CA LYS A 50 -18.28 5.89 3.13
C LYS A 50 -17.10 6.16 4.08
N PRO A 51 -16.02 6.83 3.64
CA PRO A 51 -14.89 7.12 4.51
C PRO A 51 -15.18 8.30 5.44
N THR A 52 -14.44 8.39 6.55
CA THR A 52 -14.27 9.61 7.32
C THR A 52 -13.17 10.45 6.68
N LEU A 53 -13.45 11.71 6.38
CA LEU A 53 -12.50 12.64 5.80
C LEU A 53 -11.64 13.29 6.89
N ALA A 54 -10.33 13.34 6.66
CA ALA A 54 -9.43 14.27 7.30
C ALA A 54 -9.00 15.32 6.26
N GLY A 55 -9.02 16.61 6.64
CA GLY A 55 -8.71 17.69 5.71
C GLY A 55 -9.73 17.80 4.57
N SER A 56 -9.25 18.05 3.35
CA SER A 56 -10.08 18.23 2.16
C SER A 56 -9.39 17.64 0.91
N PRO A 57 -9.13 16.31 0.88
CA PRO A 57 -8.65 15.67 -0.34
C PRO A 57 -9.68 15.91 -1.46
N HIS A 58 -9.20 16.17 -2.68
CA HIS A 58 -10.07 16.62 -3.77
C HIS A 58 -9.81 15.86 -5.08
N PRO A 59 -10.86 15.56 -5.87
CA PRO A 59 -10.69 14.90 -7.16
C PRO A 59 -9.89 15.77 -8.14
N VAL A 60 -9.03 15.13 -8.91
CA VAL A 60 -8.27 15.75 -10.01
C VAL A 60 -8.29 14.85 -11.24
N GLN A 61 -8.14 15.46 -12.41
CA GLN A 61 -8.02 14.73 -13.67
C GLN A 61 -6.55 14.54 -14.03
N THR A 62 -6.18 13.32 -14.43
CA THR A 62 -4.82 13.01 -14.90
C THR A 62 -4.79 12.28 -16.23
N GLU A 63 -3.59 12.04 -16.72
CA GLU A 63 -3.30 11.21 -17.88
C GLU A 63 -3.74 9.75 -17.73
N LEU A 64 -3.84 9.23 -16.50
CA LEU A 64 -4.31 7.86 -16.22
C LEU A 64 -5.81 7.78 -15.89
N GLY A 65 -6.49 8.94 -15.80
CA GLY A 65 -7.89 9.04 -15.41
C GLY A 65 -8.10 9.93 -14.17
N PRO A 66 -9.33 9.96 -13.65
CA PRO A 66 -9.65 10.61 -12.37
C PRO A 66 -8.88 9.96 -11.22
N ALA A 67 -8.43 10.76 -10.26
CA ALA A 67 -7.85 10.29 -9.02
C ALA A 67 -7.99 11.34 -7.91
N LEU A 68 -7.65 10.97 -6.68
CA LEU A 68 -7.77 11.81 -5.49
C LEU A 68 -6.43 12.37 -5.04
N GLU A 69 -6.34 13.70 -4.99
CA GLU A 69 -5.13 14.41 -4.57
C GLU A 69 -5.19 14.75 -3.08
N PHE A 70 -4.07 14.50 -2.40
CA PHE A 70 -3.83 14.80 -0.99
C PHE A 70 -2.81 15.95 -0.88
N ASN A 71 -2.77 16.65 0.26
CA ASN A 71 -1.82 17.74 0.50
C ASN A 71 -0.54 17.33 1.26
N GLY A 72 -0.46 16.09 1.74
CA GLY A 72 0.71 15.55 2.46
C GLY A 72 0.97 16.14 3.85
N SER A 73 -0.01 16.84 4.44
CA SER A 73 0.10 17.40 5.79
C SER A 73 -1.13 17.21 6.66
N GLY A 74 -2.33 17.11 6.08
CA GLY A 74 -3.57 16.96 6.85
C GLY A 74 -4.72 16.30 6.10
N ASP A 75 -4.56 16.03 4.81
CA ASP A 75 -5.56 15.27 4.05
C ASP A 75 -5.43 13.77 4.32
N GLY A 76 -6.56 13.09 4.39
CA GLY A 76 -6.62 11.65 4.53
C GLY A 76 -8.03 11.10 4.39
N LEU A 77 -8.11 9.80 4.12
CA LEU A 77 -9.36 9.04 4.13
C LEU A 77 -9.23 7.89 5.12
N ILE A 78 -10.19 7.77 6.02
CA ILE A 78 -10.30 6.62 6.93
C ILE A 78 -11.48 5.78 6.47
N VAL A 79 -11.19 4.62 5.89
CA VAL A 79 -12.21 3.67 5.44
C VAL A 79 -12.50 2.69 6.59
N PRO A 80 -13.77 2.50 7.00
CA PRO A 80 -14.13 1.69 8.17
C PRO A 80 -14.14 0.19 7.85
N VAL A 81 -13.07 -0.33 7.25
CA VAL A 81 -12.90 -1.75 6.93
C VAL A 81 -11.40 -2.10 6.91
N ASN A 82 -11.06 -3.29 7.39
CA ASN A 82 -9.71 -3.84 7.29
C ASN A 82 -9.63 -4.81 6.09
N PRO A 83 -8.99 -4.42 4.96
CA PRO A 83 -8.90 -5.28 3.78
C PRO A 83 -7.91 -6.43 3.95
N LEU A 84 -7.15 -6.47 5.05
CA LEU A 84 -6.23 -7.55 5.39
C LEU A 84 -6.80 -8.51 6.43
N GLU A 85 -8.06 -8.34 6.83
CA GLU A 85 -8.70 -9.13 7.88
C GLU A 85 -8.55 -10.65 7.61
N GLY A 86 -7.94 -11.36 8.56
CA GLY A 86 -7.77 -12.81 8.49
C GLY A 86 -6.79 -13.33 7.43
N LEU A 87 -6.08 -12.46 6.69
CA LEU A 87 -5.16 -12.90 5.63
C LEU A 87 -3.81 -13.37 6.20
N GLU A 88 -3.45 -14.62 5.93
CA GLU A 88 -2.11 -15.16 6.22
C GLU A 88 -1.05 -14.71 5.21
N ARG A 89 -1.48 -14.38 3.99
CA ARG A 89 -0.64 -13.99 2.86
C ARG A 89 -1.38 -12.95 2.02
N PHE A 90 -0.68 -11.91 1.60
CA PHE A 90 -1.30 -10.81 0.87
C PHE A 90 -0.28 -10.05 0.02
N THR A 91 -0.77 -9.32 -0.97
CA THR A 91 -0.03 -8.28 -1.66
C THR A 91 -0.87 -7.01 -1.71
N ILE A 92 -0.28 -5.90 -1.30
CA ILE A 92 -0.90 -4.59 -1.46
C ILE A 92 -0.15 -3.87 -2.56
N GLU A 93 -0.87 -3.31 -3.52
CA GLU A 93 -0.32 -2.52 -4.62
C GLU A 93 -0.95 -1.12 -4.61
N VAL A 94 -0.13 -0.08 -4.72
CA VAL A 94 -0.59 1.31 -4.77
C VAL A 94 -0.04 1.94 -6.04
N LEU A 95 -0.93 2.35 -6.94
CA LEU A 95 -0.59 3.22 -8.06
C LEU A 95 -0.65 4.66 -7.55
N PHE A 96 0.46 5.37 -7.55
CA PHE A 96 0.51 6.73 -6.99
C PHE A 96 1.53 7.61 -7.71
N GLN A 97 1.33 8.92 -7.63
CA GLN A 97 2.26 9.92 -8.15
C GLN A 97 2.72 10.80 -6.99
N PRO A 98 3.90 10.54 -6.37
CA PRO A 98 4.41 11.40 -5.31
C PRO A 98 4.81 12.75 -5.89
N LEU A 99 4.33 13.84 -5.29
CA LEU A 99 4.75 15.18 -5.67
C LEU A 99 5.91 15.65 -4.79
N THR A 100 6.55 16.74 -5.18
CA THR A 100 7.67 17.31 -4.41
C THR A 100 7.20 18.13 -3.22
N GLY A 101 8.02 18.16 -2.18
CA GLY A 101 7.72 18.83 -0.92
C GLY A 101 7.21 17.84 0.12
N GLY A 102 6.90 18.34 1.32
CA GLY A 102 6.35 17.53 2.40
C GLY A 102 7.35 17.27 3.50
N ALA A 103 6.86 16.63 4.56
CA ALA A 103 7.73 16.07 5.56
C ALA A 103 8.58 14.94 4.95
N GLU A 104 9.71 14.64 5.59
CA GLU A 104 10.56 13.53 5.19
C GLU A 104 9.80 12.20 5.12
N GLU A 105 8.88 11.99 6.05
CA GLU A 105 8.10 10.77 6.19
C GLU A 105 6.66 11.02 5.76
N GLN A 106 6.19 10.29 4.75
CA GLN A 106 4.82 10.39 4.24
C GLN A 106 4.18 9.01 4.19
N ARG A 107 3.13 8.82 4.98
CA ARG A 107 2.35 7.58 5.03
C ARG A 107 1.15 7.71 4.13
N PHE A 108 1.17 7.02 3.00
CA PHE A 108 0.07 7.06 2.03
C PHE A 108 -0.82 5.80 2.08
N LEU A 109 -0.42 4.78 2.85
CA LEU A 109 -1.30 3.69 3.25
C LEU A 109 -1.06 3.29 4.71
N HIS A 110 -2.15 3.11 5.45
CA HIS A 110 -2.17 2.60 6.82
C HIS A 110 -3.32 1.61 6.97
N VAL A 111 -2.99 0.34 7.22
CA VAL A 111 -3.98 -0.67 7.65
C VAL A 111 -3.63 -1.09 9.07
N GLU A 112 -4.53 -0.91 10.02
CA GLU A 112 -4.28 -1.19 11.44
C GLU A 112 -5.49 -1.85 12.09
N GLU A 113 -5.20 -2.82 12.96
CA GLU A 113 -6.18 -3.44 13.86
C GLU A 113 -6.34 -2.56 15.10
N GLU A 114 -7.60 -2.25 15.42
CA GLU A 114 -7.94 -1.28 16.45
C GLU A 114 -7.44 -1.71 17.83
N GLY A 115 -6.74 -0.80 18.52
CA GLY A 115 -6.30 -1.00 19.90
C GLY A 115 -5.10 -1.95 20.09
N THR A 116 -4.59 -2.60 19.04
CA THR A 116 -3.46 -3.54 19.16
C THR A 116 -2.14 -2.96 18.66
N GLY A 117 -2.20 -2.00 17.73
CA GLY A 117 -1.04 -1.45 17.03
C GLY A 117 -0.41 -2.41 16.01
N ASN A 118 -1.08 -3.54 15.72
CA ASN A 118 -0.75 -4.44 14.63
C ASN A 118 -1.13 -3.76 13.31
N ARG A 119 -0.19 -3.66 12.37
CA ARG A 119 -0.39 -2.83 11.18
C ARG A 119 0.49 -3.19 10.01
N ALA A 120 0.01 -2.84 8.83
CA ALA A 120 0.76 -2.79 7.58
C ALA A 120 0.76 -1.36 7.04
N LEU A 121 1.95 -0.83 6.75
CA LEU A 121 2.14 0.53 6.24
C LEU A 121 2.88 0.50 4.90
N ILE A 122 2.46 1.38 4.01
CA ILE A 122 3.26 1.77 2.84
C ILE A 122 3.46 3.28 2.93
N GLU A 123 4.72 3.65 2.97
CA GLU A 123 5.20 5.01 3.15
C GLU A 123 6.23 5.33 2.08
N LEU A 124 6.56 6.62 1.96
CA LEU A 124 7.74 7.08 1.25
C LEU A 124 8.63 7.88 2.19
N ARG A 125 9.91 7.92 1.82
CA ARG A 125 10.87 8.88 2.35
C ARG A 125 11.20 9.88 1.27
N THR A 126 10.92 11.16 1.49
CA THR A 126 11.34 12.20 0.55
C THR A 126 12.85 12.34 0.61
N LEU A 127 13.47 12.52 -0.55
CA LEU A 127 14.91 12.62 -0.74
C LEU A 127 15.23 13.90 -1.53
N PRO A 128 16.50 14.35 -1.53
CA PRO A 128 16.95 15.46 -2.36
C PRO A 128 16.62 15.26 -3.85
N ASN A 129 16.69 16.35 -4.63
CA ASN A 129 16.52 16.32 -6.09
C ASN A 129 15.18 15.76 -6.57
N ALA A 130 14.10 16.06 -5.83
CA ALA A 130 12.75 15.60 -6.18
C ALA A 130 12.69 14.08 -6.36
N SER A 131 13.24 13.34 -5.40
CA SER A 131 13.23 11.89 -5.40
C SER A 131 12.66 11.33 -4.10
N TRP A 132 12.39 10.03 -4.08
CA TRP A 132 11.85 9.34 -2.91
C TRP A 132 12.35 7.90 -2.86
N ALA A 133 12.33 7.27 -1.69
CA ALA A 133 12.54 5.84 -1.51
C ALA A 133 11.33 5.19 -0.85
N LEU A 134 11.05 3.94 -1.21
CA LEU A 134 9.95 3.17 -0.64
C LEU A 134 10.28 2.75 0.80
N ASP A 135 9.36 3.00 1.72
CA ASP A 135 9.41 2.50 3.09
C ASP A 135 8.15 1.67 3.35
N THR A 136 8.34 0.39 3.67
CA THR A 136 7.23 -0.50 4.00
C THR A 136 7.44 -1.10 5.37
N PHE A 137 6.34 -1.31 6.09
CA PHE A 137 6.40 -1.78 7.47
C PHE A 137 5.31 -2.79 7.78
N LEU A 138 5.69 -3.86 8.47
CA LEU A 138 4.76 -4.80 9.10
C LEU A 138 5.04 -4.87 10.60
N ARG A 139 3.97 -4.92 11.40
CA ARG A 139 4.05 -5.18 12.84
C ARG A 139 2.92 -6.08 13.32
N HIS A 140 3.29 -7.05 14.15
CA HIS A 140 2.37 -7.85 14.95
C HIS A 140 2.95 -8.09 16.36
N GLY A 141 2.35 -7.49 17.39
CA GLY A 141 2.85 -7.51 18.76
C GLY A 141 4.24 -6.90 18.90
N GLN A 142 5.21 -7.73 19.29
CA GLN A 142 6.64 -7.35 19.39
C GLN A 142 7.42 -7.62 18.09
N ALA A 143 6.86 -8.37 17.14
CA ALA A 143 7.49 -8.60 15.85
C ALA A 143 7.23 -7.40 14.95
N SER A 144 8.30 -6.85 14.37
CA SER A 144 8.19 -5.81 13.36
C SER A 144 9.34 -5.88 12.36
N LEU A 145 9.10 -5.33 11.18
CA LEU A 145 10.11 -5.18 10.14
C LEU A 145 9.84 -3.92 9.33
N THR A 146 10.87 -3.09 9.20
CA THR A 146 10.93 -1.98 8.24
C THR A 146 11.80 -2.42 7.08
N LEU A 147 11.32 -2.25 5.84
CA LEU A 147 12.11 -2.36 4.63
C LEU A 147 12.25 -0.97 4.00
N LEU A 148 13.48 -0.46 4.01
CA LEU A 148 13.87 0.84 3.45
C LEU A 148 15.34 0.79 3.03
N ASP A 149 15.62 1.07 1.76
CA ASP A 149 16.95 1.43 1.28
C ASP A 149 16.89 2.78 0.57
N ARG A 150 17.42 3.83 1.20
CA ARG A 150 17.44 5.19 0.65
C ARG A 150 18.31 5.33 -0.60
N LYS A 151 19.13 4.33 -0.93
CA LYS A 151 19.92 4.31 -2.17
C LYS A 151 19.08 3.88 -3.38
N LEU A 152 17.96 3.20 -3.15
CA LEU A 152 16.98 2.85 -4.16
C LEU A 152 15.99 4.00 -4.30
N ALA A 153 16.46 5.07 -4.95
CA ALA A 153 15.70 6.30 -5.14
C ALA A 153 14.96 6.31 -6.47
N HIS A 154 13.73 6.84 -6.46
CA HIS A 154 12.88 7.02 -7.62
C HIS A 154 12.54 8.50 -7.84
N PRO A 155 12.28 8.91 -9.09
CA PRO A 155 11.84 10.28 -9.37
C PRO A 155 10.46 10.54 -8.75
N ALA A 156 10.26 11.74 -8.22
CA ALA A 156 8.92 12.26 -7.94
C ALA A 156 8.27 12.81 -9.22
N GLN A 157 7.02 13.24 -9.12
CA GLN A 157 6.21 13.86 -10.17
C GLN A 157 5.87 12.95 -11.35
N GLN A 158 5.97 11.64 -11.16
CA GLN A 158 5.57 10.63 -12.15
C GLN A 158 4.86 9.46 -11.45
N TRP A 159 4.05 8.72 -12.20
CA TRP A 159 3.33 7.57 -11.67
C TRP A 159 4.25 6.40 -11.36
N HIS A 160 3.98 5.75 -10.24
CA HIS A 160 4.67 4.57 -9.74
C HIS A 160 3.68 3.55 -9.21
N VAL A 161 4.07 2.27 -9.24
CA VAL A 161 3.41 1.22 -8.47
C VAL A 161 4.34 0.82 -7.32
N ALA A 162 3.93 1.08 -6.09
CA ALA A 162 4.57 0.53 -4.90
C ALA A 162 3.82 -0.73 -4.47
N ALA A 163 4.55 -1.79 -4.11
CA ALA A 163 3.94 -3.01 -3.61
C ALA A 163 4.61 -3.53 -2.34
N LEU A 164 3.79 -4.04 -1.42
CA LEU A 164 4.21 -4.80 -0.24
C LEU A 164 3.59 -6.19 -0.37
N SER A 165 4.40 -7.24 -0.42
CA SER A 165 3.92 -8.64 -0.39
C SER A 165 4.39 -9.35 0.88
N PHE A 166 3.51 -10.15 1.48
CA PHE A 166 3.84 -11.04 2.58
C PHE A 166 3.40 -12.46 2.25
N ASP A 167 4.33 -13.42 2.30
CA ASP A 167 4.09 -14.82 1.92
C ASP A 167 3.79 -15.75 3.11
N GLY A 168 3.60 -15.19 4.30
CA GLY A 168 3.44 -15.93 5.57
C GLY A 168 4.72 -16.01 6.39
N ARG A 169 5.86 -15.61 5.83
CA ARG A 169 7.16 -15.56 6.51
C ARG A 169 8.00 -14.35 6.12
N THR A 170 8.05 -14.06 4.84
CA THR A 170 8.90 -13.03 4.23
C THR A 170 8.05 -11.88 3.76
N MET A 171 8.39 -10.70 4.21
CA MET A 171 7.96 -9.44 3.63
C MET A 171 8.89 -9.09 2.47
N LYS A 172 8.33 -8.61 1.36
CA LYS A 172 9.07 -8.04 0.23
C LYS A 172 8.40 -6.75 -0.19
N HIS A 173 9.17 -5.81 -0.71
CA HIS A 173 8.61 -4.63 -1.36
C HIS A 173 9.19 -4.39 -2.75
N TYR A 174 8.38 -3.76 -3.60
CA TYR A 174 8.69 -3.56 -5.00
C TYR A 174 8.31 -2.14 -5.41
N VAL A 175 9.09 -1.58 -6.34
CA VAL A 175 8.70 -0.39 -7.08
C VAL A 175 8.70 -0.72 -8.57
N ASN A 176 7.57 -0.44 -9.24
CA ASN A 176 7.35 -0.72 -10.66
C ASN A 176 7.64 -2.18 -11.04
N GLY A 177 7.29 -3.12 -10.16
CA GLY A 177 7.51 -4.55 -10.36
C GLY A 177 8.93 -5.05 -10.10
N VAL A 178 9.87 -4.15 -9.76
CA VAL A 178 11.25 -4.52 -9.41
C VAL A 178 11.34 -4.78 -7.90
N LEU A 179 11.88 -5.94 -7.51
CA LEU A 179 12.14 -6.27 -6.10
C LEU A 179 13.27 -5.41 -5.56
N GLU A 180 13.04 -4.74 -4.45
CA GLU A 180 14.01 -3.80 -3.86
C GLU A 180 14.61 -4.32 -2.54
N ALA A 181 13.76 -4.87 -1.68
CA ALA A 181 14.19 -5.45 -0.40
C ALA A 181 13.24 -6.57 0.06
N ALA A 182 13.77 -7.40 0.96
CA ALA A 182 13.05 -8.50 1.58
C ALA A 182 13.59 -8.77 2.99
N GLY A 183 12.74 -9.29 3.86
CA GLY A 183 13.13 -9.72 5.20
C GLY A 183 12.08 -10.60 5.85
N GLU A 184 12.50 -11.45 6.78
CA GLU A 184 11.57 -12.28 7.55
C GLU A 184 10.92 -11.47 8.67
N VAL A 185 9.63 -11.69 8.88
CA VAL A 185 8.87 -11.09 9.99
C VAL A 185 7.79 -12.04 10.45
N ALA A 186 7.67 -12.21 11.77
CA ALA A 186 6.63 -13.03 12.38
C ALA A 186 5.29 -12.26 12.44
N PHE A 187 4.79 -11.87 11.27
CA PHE A 187 3.49 -11.23 11.10
C PHE A 187 2.40 -12.30 11.05
N LYS A 188 1.29 -12.08 11.78
CA LYS A 188 0.13 -12.95 11.80
C LYS A 188 -1.08 -12.19 11.25
N PRO A 189 -2.16 -12.89 10.84
CA PRO A 189 -3.41 -12.24 10.48
C PRO A 189 -3.84 -11.21 11.53
N ILE A 190 -4.32 -10.07 11.04
CA ILE A 190 -4.89 -8.97 11.83
C ILE A 190 -6.40 -8.93 11.56
N GLY A 191 -7.22 -8.47 12.51
CA GLY A 191 -8.68 -8.49 12.37
C GLY A 191 -9.41 -8.40 13.68
#